data_AF-A0A7N2MX06-F1
#
_entry.id   AF-A0A7N2MX06-F1
#
_cell.length_a   1.000
_cell.length_b   1.000
_cell.length_c   1.000
_cell.angle_alpha   90.00
_cell.angle_beta   90.00
_cell.angle_gamma   90.00
#
_symmetry.space_group_name_H-M   'P 1'
#
loop_
_entity.id
_entity.type
_entity.pdbx_description
1 polymer ?
#
loop_
_entity_poly.entity_id
_entity_poly.type
_entity_poly.pdbx_seq_one_letter_code
_entity_poly.pdbx_strand_id
1 'polypeptide(L)'
;MRKSKGRQKIEMVKMPNDSNLQVTFSKRRSGLFKKASELCTLCGAEIGIIVFSPGKKVFSFGHPCVETIIDRFLTRNPPQNSGTLQLIEAHRNASVREHNVQLTQLTNQLEAEKKRGEALNRMRKAGQAEHWWEAPIEGLGLQQLEQLKGSLEELKKNVAKQADRLLIQNSNPPQFFGAGNSDHVVIPFDTTIPYDTKNVGFSGNAMPHTYNHGYGHGFF
;
A
#
# COMPACT_ATOMS: atom_id res chain seq x y z
N MET A 1 -4.55 1.91 39.05
CA MET A 1 -3.68 0.88 38.45
C MET A 1 -2.29 0.94 39.09
N ARG A 2 -1.77 -0.18 39.62
CA ARG A 2 -0.38 -0.23 40.10
C ARG A 2 0.57 -0.25 38.90
N LYS A 3 1.57 0.65 38.87
CA LYS A 3 2.62 0.67 37.83
C LYS A 3 3.51 -0.57 37.99
N SER A 4 3.89 -1.20 36.88
CA SER A 4 4.79 -2.35 36.90
C SER A 4 6.21 -1.92 37.31
N LYS A 5 6.98 -2.81 37.93
CA LYS A 5 8.40 -2.58 38.27
C LYS A 5 9.32 -2.49 37.03
N GLY A 6 8.80 -2.64 35.81
CA GLY A 6 9.59 -2.63 34.58
C GLY A 6 10.58 -3.81 34.48
N ARG A 7 11.57 -3.70 33.59
CA ARG A 7 12.60 -4.72 33.40
C ARG A 7 13.57 -4.69 34.58
N GLN A 8 13.71 -5.83 35.26
CA GLN A 8 14.63 -6.00 36.38
C GLN A 8 15.85 -6.82 35.94
N LYS A 9 17.02 -6.51 36.51
CA LYS A 9 18.23 -7.34 36.34
C LYS A 9 18.00 -8.68 37.05
N ILE A 10 18.42 -9.77 36.41
CA ILE A 10 18.37 -11.11 36.99
C ILE A 10 19.75 -11.77 36.84
N GLU A 11 20.05 -12.72 37.71
CA GLU A 11 21.27 -13.52 37.61
C GLU A 11 21.24 -14.46 36.40
N MET A 12 22.42 -14.77 35.85
CA MET A 12 22.58 -15.65 34.69
C MET A 12 22.73 -17.12 35.13
N VAL A 13 21.76 -17.59 35.90
CA VAL A 13 21.66 -18.97 36.40
C VAL A 13 20.29 -19.57 36.06
N LYS A 14 20.12 -20.88 36.21
CA LYS A 14 18.83 -21.54 35.99
C LYS A 14 17.79 -20.99 36.97
N MET A 15 16.67 -20.49 36.43
CA MET A 15 15.59 -19.96 37.25
C MET A 15 14.90 -21.10 38.02
N PRO A 16 14.71 -20.98 39.35
CA PRO A 16 14.11 -22.04 40.15
C PRO A 16 12.58 -22.09 40.02
N ASN A 17 11.93 -20.97 39.72
CA ASN A 17 10.49 -20.92 39.54
C ASN A 17 10.12 -21.31 38.10
N ASP A 18 9.41 -22.43 37.95
CA ASP A 18 9.04 -22.99 36.65
C ASP A 18 8.16 -22.07 35.80
N SER A 19 7.20 -21.36 36.41
CA SER A 19 6.34 -20.42 35.67
C SER A 19 7.17 -19.27 35.07
N ASN A 20 8.04 -18.68 35.89
CA ASN A 20 8.93 -17.62 35.44
C ASN A 20 9.94 -18.14 34.40
N LEU A 21 10.42 -19.38 34.53
CA LEU A 21 11.29 -20.04 33.56
C LEU A 21 10.59 -20.21 32.20
N GLN A 22 9.34 -20.68 32.17
CA GLN A 22 8.57 -20.87 30.94
C GLN A 22 8.27 -19.55 30.22
N VAL A 23 7.88 -18.52 30.97
CA VAL A 23 7.66 -17.17 30.42
C VAL A 23 8.96 -16.59 29.87
N THR A 24 10.06 -16.73 30.61
CA THR A 24 11.38 -16.23 30.19
C THR A 24 11.90 -16.97 28.97
N PHE A 25 11.75 -18.29 28.92
CA PHE A 25 12.07 -19.11 27.76
C PHE A 25 11.34 -18.59 26.52
N SER A 26 10.03 -18.41 26.62
CA SER A 26 9.20 -17.96 25.50
C SER A 26 9.64 -16.59 24.97
N LYS A 27 9.88 -15.63 25.87
CA LYS A 27 10.32 -14.28 25.52
C LYS A 27 11.74 -14.27 24.94
N ARG A 28 12.69 -14.95 25.58
CA ARG A 28 14.09 -14.99 25.12
C ARG A 28 14.24 -15.74 23.81
N ARG A 29 13.54 -16.86 23.62
CA ARG A 29 13.52 -17.60 22.34
C ARG A 29 13.01 -16.71 21.21
N SER A 30 11.88 -16.02 21.41
CA SER A 30 11.34 -15.09 20.42
C SER A 30 12.32 -13.96 20.10
N GLY A 31 12.90 -13.32 21.12
CA GLY A 31 13.91 -12.28 20.94
C GLY A 31 15.17 -12.77 20.22
N LEU A 32 15.63 -13.99 20.53
CA LEU A 32 16.77 -14.63 19.87
C LEU A 32 16.48 -14.88 18.39
N PHE A 33 15.32 -15.45 18.06
CA PHE A 33 14.93 -15.71 16.68
C PHE A 33 14.78 -14.41 15.87
N LYS A 34 14.20 -13.37 16.48
CA LYS A 34 14.13 -12.04 15.86
C LYS A 34 15.53 -11.49 15.57
N LYS A 35 16.46 -11.58 16.51
CA LYS A 35 17.84 -11.11 16.32
C LYS A 35 18.60 -11.91 15.27
N ALA A 36 18.39 -13.23 15.22
CA ALA A 36 18.96 -14.07 14.17
C ALA A 36 18.41 -13.68 12.79
N SER A 37 17.11 -13.46 12.67
CA SER A 37 16.47 -12.98 11.43
C SER A 37 17.01 -11.62 10.98
N GLU A 38 17.16 -10.67 11.90
CA GLU A 38 17.79 -9.37 11.63
C GLU A 38 19.23 -9.56 11.11
N LEU A 39 20.03 -10.41 11.75
CA LEU A 39 21.42 -10.65 11.34
C LEU A 39 21.52 -11.34 9.97
N CYS A 40 20.65 -12.31 9.69
CA CYS A 40 20.56 -12.95 8.36
C CYS A 40 20.23 -11.92 7.28
N THR A 41 19.29 -11.02 7.58
CA THR A 41 18.82 -10.00 6.64
C THR A 41 19.88 -8.93 6.39
N LEU A 42 20.55 -8.45 7.45
CA LEU A 42 21.50 -7.34 7.36
C LEU A 42 22.87 -7.76 6.82
N CYS A 43 23.33 -8.96 7.19
CA CYS A 43 24.68 -9.41 6.90
C CYS A 43 24.74 -10.58 5.91
N GLY A 44 23.59 -11.09 5.45
CA GLY A 44 23.55 -12.33 4.66
C GLY A 44 24.03 -13.56 5.44
N ALA A 45 24.05 -13.49 6.78
CA ALA A 45 24.55 -14.56 7.62
C ALA A 45 23.64 -15.81 7.50
N GLU A 46 24.25 -16.96 7.31
CA GLU A 46 23.56 -18.24 7.39
C GLU A 46 23.58 -18.74 8.83
N ILE A 47 22.39 -18.99 9.39
CA ILE A 47 22.22 -19.26 10.81
C ILE A 47 21.26 -20.42 11.00
N GLY A 48 21.64 -21.39 11.83
CA GLY A 48 20.77 -22.43 12.36
C GLY A 48 20.72 -22.37 13.89
N ILE A 49 19.52 -22.31 14.46
CA ILE A 49 19.29 -22.32 15.91
C ILE A 49 18.27 -23.41 16.23
N ILE A 50 18.59 -24.30 17.16
CA ILE A 50 17.69 -25.32 17.69
C ILE A 50 17.64 -25.14 19.22
N VAL A 51 16.44 -25.03 19.77
CA VAL A 51 16.22 -24.82 21.20
C VAL A 51 15.18 -25.80 21.73
N PHE A 52 15.51 -26.49 22.82
CA PHE A 52 14.59 -27.36 23.55
C PHE A 52 13.98 -26.60 24.72
N SER A 53 12.64 -26.61 24.81
CA SER A 53 11.96 -26.00 25.95
C SER A 53 12.08 -26.85 27.20
N PRO A 54 11.84 -26.28 28.39
CA PRO A 54 11.72 -27.07 29.62
C PRO A 54 10.62 -28.14 29.52
N GLY A 55 9.60 -27.91 28.68
CA GLY A 55 8.56 -28.89 28.34
C GLY A 55 8.95 -29.88 27.23
N LYS A 56 10.24 -30.04 26.92
CA LYS A 56 10.79 -30.98 25.92
C LYS A 56 10.28 -30.77 24.49
N LYS A 57 9.78 -29.57 24.17
CA LYS A 57 9.38 -29.20 22.79
C LYS A 57 10.55 -28.56 22.05
N VAL A 58 10.71 -28.91 20.79
CA VAL A 58 11.76 -28.36 19.92
C VAL A 58 11.24 -27.12 19.22
N PHE A 59 12.08 -26.10 19.13
CA PHE A 59 11.86 -24.92 18.31
C PHE A 59 13.11 -24.63 17.51
N SER A 60 12.96 -24.25 16.25
CA SER A 60 14.08 -23.95 15.39
C SER A 60 13.89 -22.65 14.61
N PHE A 61 15.01 -22.05 14.24
CA PHE A 61 15.12 -20.99 13.27
C PHE A 61 16.27 -21.33 12.32
N GLY A 62 16.07 -21.18 11.02
CA GLY A 62 17.07 -21.52 10.02
C GLY A 62 17.02 -20.56 8.85
N HIS A 63 18.19 -20.13 8.40
CA HIS A 63 18.37 -19.37 7.18
C HIS A 63 19.57 -19.92 6.40
N PRO A 64 19.41 -20.39 5.16
CA PRO A 64 18.18 -20.36 4.34
C PRO A 64 17.07 -21.32 4.81
N CYS A 65 17.40 -22.49 5.35
CA CYS A 65 16.51 -23.35 6.13
C CYS A 65 17.33 -24.22 7.10
N VAL A 66 16.70 -24.81 8.10
CA VAL A 66 17.40 -25.52 9.19
C VAL A 66 18.12 -26.76 8.65
N GLU A 67 17.46 -27.51 7.79
CA GLU A 67 17.93 -28.76 7.19
C GLU A 67 19.21 -28.53 6.39
N THR A 68 19.22 -27.51 5.52
CA THR A 68 20.41 -27.17 4.72
C THR A 68 21.61 -26.82 5.58
N ILE A 69 21.39 -26.14 6.71
CA ILE A 69 22.47 -25.79 7.65
C ILE A 69 22.99 -27.03 8.38
N ILE A 70 22.10 -27.92 8.80
CA ILE A 70 22.47 -29.19 9.44
C ILE A 70 23.26 -30.07 8.46
N ASP A 71 22.75 -30.27 7.26
CA ASP A 71 23.38 -31.12 6.24
C ASP A 71 24.79 -30.63 5.95
N ARG A 72 24.97 -29.31 5.78
CA ARG A 72 26.28 -28.69 5.56
C ARG A 72 27.21 -28.84 6.74
N PHE A 73 26.69 -28.70 7.96
CA PHE A 73 27.47 -28.88 9.18
C PHE A 73 27.96 -30.32 9.33
N LEU A 74 27.09 -31.30 9.08
CA LEU A 74 27.38 -32.73 9.21
C LEU A 74 28.28 -33.25 8.09
N THR A 75 28.12 -32.75 6.86
CA THR A 75 28.93 -33.20 5.71
C THR A 75 30.38 -32.74 5.76
N ARG A 76 30.74 -31.81 6.66
CA ARG A 76 32.09 -31.27 6.98
C ARG A 76 32.88 -30.70 5.79
N ASN A 77 32.45 -30.94 4.56
CA ASN A 77 32.97 -30.36 3.34
C ASN A 77 32.13 -29.11 3.03
N PRO A 78 32.73 -27.91 2.91
CA PRO A 78 32.04 -26.87 2.17
C PRO A 78 31.80 -27.44 0.77
N PRO A 79 30.59 -27.35 0.19
CA PRO A 79 30.45 -27.62 -1.22
C PRO A 79 31.47 -26.71 -1.92
N GLN A 80 32.51 -27.32 -2.48
CA GLN A 80 33.45 -26.69 -3.40
C GLN A 80 32.61 -25.82 -4.32
N ASN A 81 32.84 -24.50 -4.32
CA ASN A 81 32.15 -23.48 -5.12
C ASN A 81 31.46 -24.08 -6.34
N SER A 82 30.25 -24.61 -6.13
CA SER A 82 29.51 -25.25 -7.21
C SER A 82 28.95 -24.07 -7.97
N GLY A 83 29.35 -23.89 -9.23
CA GLY A 83 28.88 -22.78 -10.05
C GLY A 83 27.36 -22.62 -9.98
N THR A 84 26.64 -23.74 -9.84
CA THR A 84 25.20 -23.81 -9.58
C THR A 84 24.77 -23.09 -8.29
N LEU A 85 25.43 -23.32 -7.14
CA LEU A 85 25.10 -22.64 -5.88
C LEU A 85 25.38 -21.14 -5.97
N GLN A 86 26.48 -20.75 -6.62
CA GLN A 86 26.82 -19.34 -6.83
C GLN A 86 25.78 -18.65 -7.74
N LEU A 87 25.27 -19.35 -8.76
CA LEU A 87 24.21 -18.86 -9.62
C LEU A 87 22.88 -18.71 -8.88
N ILE A 88 22.52 -19.68 -8.03
CA ILE A 88 21.33 -19.63 -7.18
C ILE A 88 21.41 -18.44 -6.20
N GLU A 89 22.57 -18.24 -5.58
CA GLU A 89 22.79 -17.12 -4.67
C GLU A 89 22.78 -15.77 -5.39
N ALA A 90 23.42 -15.66 -6.55
CA ALA A 90 23.41 -14.46 -7.38
C ALA A 90 21.98 -14.10 -7.83
N HIS A 91 21.20 -15.10 -8.26
CA HIS A 91 19.79 -14.94 -8.62
C HIS A 91 18.98 -14.45 -7.43
N ARG A 92 19.13 -15.10 -6.27
CA ARG A 92 18.44 -14.71 -5.03
C ARG A 92 18.78 -13.26 -4.65
N ASN A 93 20.05 -12.87 -4.72
CA ASN A 93 20.51 -11.51 -4.42
C ASN A 93 20.01 -10.49 -5.44
N ALA A 94 19.85 -10.86 -6.71
CA ALA A 94 19.21 -10.02 -7.71
C ALA A 94 17.73 -9.77 -7.37
N SER A 95 16.96 -10.82 -7.04
CA SER A 95 15.56 -10.68 -6.64
C SER A 95 15.40 -9.84 -5.37
N VAL A 96 16.27 -10.01 -4.37
CA VAL A 96 16.24 -9.17 -3.15
C VAL A 96 16.50 -7.70 -3.47
N ARG A 97 17.46 -7.40 -4.35
CA ARG A 97 17.72 -6.03 -4.79
C ARG A 97 16.52 -5.42 -5.52
N GLU A 98 15.90 -6.17 -6.41
CA GLU A 98 14.70 -5.72 -7.14
C GLU A 98 13.54 -5.41 -6.19
N HIS A 99 13.22 -6.33 -5.27
CA HIS A 99 12.18 -6.09 -4.27
C HIS A 99 12.48 -4.89 -3.37
N ASN A 100 13.75 -4.70 -2.98
CA ASN A 100 14.15 -3.54 -2.19
C ASN A 100 13.91 -2.23 -2.95
N VAL A 101 14.24 -2.17 -4.24
CA VAL A 101 13.96 -1.00 -5.09
C VAL A 101 12.45 -0.72 -5.15
N GLN A 102 11.63 -1.75 -5.38
CA GLN A 102 10.17 -1.62 -5.43
C GLN A 102 9.60 -1.13 -4.09
N LEU A 103 10.07 -1.68 -2.96
CA LEU A 103 9.66 -1.27 -1.62
C LEU A 103 10.03 0.19 -1.35
N THR A 104 11.25 0.62 -1.72
CA THR A 104 11.66 2.02 -1.58
C THR A 104 10.79 2.95 -2.42
N GLN A 105 10.49 2.57 -3.66
CA GLN A 105 9.61 3.36 -4.52
C GLN A 105 8.20 3.51 -3.95
N LEU A 106 7.57 2.41 -3.52
CA LEU A 106 6.23 2.42 -2.92
C LEU A 106 6.20 3.23 -1.61
N THR A 107 7.25 3.12 -0.79
CA THR A 107 7.36 3.88 0.46
C THR A 107 7.42 5.38 0.18
N ASN A 108 8.20 5.79 -0.82
CA ASN A 108 8.31 7.19 -1.22
C ASN A 108 6.98 7.75 -1.77
N GLN A 109 6.26 6.96 -2.57
CA GLN A 109 4.93 7.34 -3.08
C GLN A 109 3.93 7.49 -1.93
N LEU A 110 3.90 6.55 -0.99
CA LEU A 110 3.04 6.61 0.19
C LEU A 110 3.36 7.84 1.04
N GLU A 111 4.63 8.15 1.24
CA GLU A 111 5.05 9.34 2.00
C GLU A 111 4.63 10.64 1.29
N ALA A 112 4.77 10.70 -0.04
CA ALA A 112 4.33 11.84 -0.84
C ALA A 112 2.82 12.06 -0.74
N GLU A 113 2.02 11.00 -0.88
CA GLU A 113 0.57 11.08 -0.75
C GLU A 113 0.14 11.44 0.67
N LYS A 114 0.82 10.92 1.70
CA LYS A 114 0.58 11.32 3.08
C LYS A 114 0.85 12.82 3.28
N LYS A 115 1.97 13.34 2.77
CA LYS A 115 2.28 14.79 2.81
C LYS A 115 1.23 15.61 2.05
N ARG A 116 0.76 15.13 0.90
CA ARG A 116 -0.31 15.77 0.13
C ARG A 116 -1.61 15.85 0.92
N GLY A 117 -2.01 14.74 1.55
CA GLY A 117 -3.19 14.68 2.43
C GLY A 117 -3.08 15.61 3.63
N GLU A 118 -1.90 15.67 4.27
CA GLU A 118 -1.65 16.61 5.38
C GLU A 118 -1.73 18.08 4.92
N ALA A 119 -1.19 18.42 3.75
CA ALA A 119 -1.26 19.77 3.19
C ALA A 119 -2.71 20.18 2.90
N LEU A 120 -3.49 19.32 2.24
CA LEU A 120 -4.92 19.54 1.99
C LEU A 120 -5.69 19.74 3.31
N ASN A 121 -5.39 18.92 4.32
CA ASN A 121 -6.03 19.05 5.62
C ASN A 121 -5.66 20.38 6.32
N ARG A 122 -4.42 20.86 6.19
CA ARG A 122 -4.01 22.18 6.71
C ARG A 122 -4.72 23.31 5.99
N MET A 123 -4.80 23.27 4.66
CA MET A 123 -5.52 24.27 3.87
C MET A 123 -6.99 24.34 4.28
N ARG A 124 -7.65 23.17 4.38
CA ARG A 124 -9.04 23.08 4.84
C ARG A 124 -9.25 23.67 6.24
N LYS A 125 -8.35 23.40 7.19
CA LYS A 125 -8.44 23.97 8.55
C LYS A 125 -8.19 25.48 8.58
N ALA A 126 -7.29 25.99 7.74
CA ALA A 126 -7.02 27.43 7.64
C ALA A 126 -8.23 28.18 7.06
N GLY A 127 -8.89 27.62 6.04
CA GLY A 127 -10.10 28.19 5.43
C GLY A 127 -11.39 28.00 6.24
N GLN A 128 -11.36 27.17 7.29
CA GLN A 128 -12.56 26.80 8.06
C GLN A 128 -13.16 27.97 8.86
N ALA A 129 -12.36 29.00 9.17
CA ALA A 129 -12.85 30.23 9.78
C ALA A 129 -13.60 31.12 8.78
N GLU A 130 -13.29 31.02 7.48
CA GLU A 130 -13.90 31.83 6.42
C GLU A 130 -15.10 31.13 5.75
N HIS A 131 -15.09 29.79 5.69
CA HIS A 131 -16.08 29.01 4.95
C HIS A 131 -16.64 27.86 5.80
N TRP A 132 -17.63 28.17 6.65
CA TRP A 132 -18.24 27.19 7.56
C TRP A 132 -18.85 25.97 6.83
N TRP A 133 -19.26 26.13 5.57
CA TRP A 133 -19.83 25.07 4.74
C TRP A 133 -18.80 24.03 4.25
N GLU A 134 -17.50 24.28 4.44
CA GLU A 134 -16.43 23.30 4.15
C GLU A 134 -16.12 22.36 5.33
N ALA A 135 -16.80 22.53 6.46
CA ALA A 135 -16.69 21.63 7.59
C ALA A 135 -17.29 20.24 7.28
N PRO A 136 -16.81 19.17 7.95
CA PRO A 136 -17.43 17.85 7.84
C PRO A 136 -18.94 17.93 8.15
N ILE A 137 -19.75 17.20 7.40
CA ILE A 137 -21.22 17.22 7.55
C ILE A 137 -21.62 16.84 8.98
N GLU A 138 -20.87 15.95 9.62
CA GLU A 138 -21.06 15.52 11.01
C GLU A 138 -20.81 16.64 12.03
N GLY A 139 -20.08 17.69 11.64
CA GLY A 139 -19.77 18.86 12.46
C GLY A 139 -20.68 20.07 12.21
N LEU A 140 -21.63 19.99 11.27
CA LEU A 140 -22.56 21.07 10.94
C LEU A 140 -23.83 21.00 11.81
N GLY A 141 -24.28 22.15 12.33
CA GLY A 141 -25.57 22.24 13.02
C GLY A 141 -26.75 22.07 12.07
N LEU A 142 -27.93 21.73 12.60
CA LEU A 142 -29.14 21.51 11.79
C LEU A 142 -29.47 22.71 10.88
N GLN A 143 -29.42 23.93 11.44
CA GLN A 143 -29.69 25.16 10.68
C GLN A 143 -28.69 25.39 9.53
N GLN A 144 -27.41 25.12 9.78
CA GLN A 144 -26.36 25.21 8.77
C GLN A 144 -26.57 24.17 7.66
N LEU A 145 -27.02 22.97 8.02
CA LEU A 145 -27.30 21.88 7.10
C LEU A 145 -28.51 22.19 6.20
N GLU A 146 -29.56 22.78 6.76
CA GLU A 146 -30.73 23.25 6.00
C GLU A 146 -30.36 24.37 5.02
N GLN A 147 -29.56 25.34 5.47
CA GLN A 147 -29.08 26.43 4.61
C GLN A 147 -28.18 25.91 3.48
N LEU A 148 -27.31 24.95 3.77
CA LEU A 148 -26.46 24.29 2.78
C LEU A 148 -27.30 23.54 1.75
N LYS A 149 -28.29 22.74 2.20
CA LYS A 149 -29.22 22.03 1.33
C LYS A 149 -29.97 22.98 0.39
N GLY A 150 -30.53 24.07 0.92
CA GLY A 150 -31.26 25.06 0.13
C GLY A 150 -30.38 25.69 -0.96
N SER A 151 -29.14 26.03 -0.60
CA SER A 151 -28.16 26.60 -1.53
C SER A 151 -27.76 25.60 -2.62
N LEU A 152 -27.61 24.32 -2.28
CA LEU A 152 -27.25 23.27 -3.23
C LEU A 152 -28.39 22.98 -4.23
N GLU A 153 -29.63 23.00 -3.78
CA GLU A 153 -30.80 22.85 -4.66
C GLU A 153 -30.93 24.03 -5.64
N GLU A 154 -30.63 25.24 -5.18
CA GLU A 154 -30.63 26.42 -6.05
C GLU A 154 -29.50 26.36 -7.08
N LEU A 155 -28.29 25.96 -6.65
CA LEU A 155 -27.17 25.73 -7.56
C LEU A 155 -27.52 24.69 -8.63
N LYS A 156 -28.12 23.56 -8.23
CA LYS A 156 -28.56 22.51 -9.16
C LYS A 156 -29.53 23.04 -10.22
N LYS A 157 -30.51 23.86 -9.83
CA LYS A 157 -31.44 24.49 -10.78
C LYS A 157 -30.72 25.43 -11.75
N ASN A 158 -29.76 26.19 -11.26
CA ASN A 158 -29.01 27.13 -12.09
C ASN A 158 -28.09 26.42 -13.09
N VAL A 159 -27.44 25.33 -12.67
CA VAL A 159 -26.65 24.47 -13.57
C VAL A 159 -27.53 23.83 -14.63
N ALA A 160 -28.72 23.33 -14.28
CA ALA A 160 -29.67 22.78 -15.25
C ALA A 160 -30.11 23.81 -16.30
N LYS A 161 -30.50 25.02 -15.85
CA LYS A 161 -30.83 26.13 -16.76
C LYS A 161 -29.66 26.49 -17.68
N GLN A 162 -28.43 26.46 -17.18
CA GLN A 162 -27.25 26.76 -17.98
C GLN A 162 -26.97 25.66 -19.01
N ALA A 163 -27.15 24.39 -18.65
CA ALA A 163 -27.06 23.27 -19.59
C ALA A 163 -28.11 23.39 -20.71
N ASP A 164 -29.36 23.71 -20.36
CA ASP A 164 -30.43 23.93 -21.35
C ASP A 164 -30.11 25.09 -22.30
N ARG A 165 -29.56 26.20 -21.78
CA ARG A 165 -29.12 27.33 -22.60
C ARG A 165 -28.03 26.92 -23.60
N LEU A 166 -27.06 26.12 -23.16
CA LEU A 166 -25.98 25.63 -24.04
C LEU A 166 -26.52 24.68 -25.12
N LEU A 167 -27.50 23.84 -24.79
CA LEU A 167 -28.16 22.97 -25.77
C LEU A 167 -28.93 23.77 -26.82
N ILE A 168 -29.65 24.82 -26.42
CA ILE A 168 -30.41 25.68 -27.34
C ILE A 168 -29.47 26.50 -28.24
N GLN A 169 -28.35 27.03 -27.70
CA GLN A 169 -27.35 27.73 -28.52
C GLN A 169 -26.70 26.84 -29.57
N ASN A 170 -26.47 25.55 -29.28
CA ASN A 170 -25.95 24.58 -30.26
C ASN A 170 -27.00 24.09 -31.28
N SER A 171 -28.28 24.39 -31.08
CA SER A 171 -29.38 23.91 -31.93
C SER A 171 -29.84 24.94 -32.98
N ASN A 172 -29.27 26.14 -33.01
CA ASN A 172 -29.52 27.11 -34.07
C ASN A 172 -28.58 26.83 -35.26
N PRO A 173 -29.07 26.35 -36.42
CA PRO A 173 -28.25 26.36 -37.62
C PRO A 173 -28.02 27.83 -38.04
N PRO A 174 -26.84 28.20 -38.57
CA PRO A 174 -26.67 29.55 -39.11
C PRO A 174 -27.67 29.76 -40.24
N GLN A 175 -28.54 30.76 -40.09
CA GLN A 175 -29.47 31.17 -41.14
C GLN A 175 -28.67 31.74 -42.31
N PHE A 176 -28.48 30.90 -43.34
CA PHE A 176 -27.92 31.31 -44.62
C PHE A 176 -28.96 32.14 -45.38
N PHE A 177 -28.91 33.46 -45.23
CA PHE A 177 -29.61 34.37 -46.15
C PHE A 177 -28.81 34.44 -47.45
N GLY A 178 -29.33 33.77 -48.48
CA GLY A 178 -28.84 33.94 -49.85
C GLY A 178 -29.42 35.20 -50.49
N ALA A 179 -28.57 36.17 -50.80
CA ALA A 179 -28.76 37.12 -51.90
C ALA A 179 -27.38 37.68 -52.30
N GLY A 180 -27.00 37.52 -53.56
CA GLY A 180 -25.63 37.71 -54.05
C GLY A 180 -25.16 39.15 -54.19
N ASN A 181 -23.84 39.36 -54.11
CA ASN A 181 -22.99 39.66 -55.26
C ASN A 181 -21.50 39.74 -54.86
N SER A 182 -20.67 39.17 -55.73
CA SER A 182 -19.24 39.40 -56.04
C SER A 182 -18.19 39.56 -54.92
N ASP A 183 -17.17 38.70 -55.08
CA ASP A 183 -15.75 38.89 -54.81
C ASP A 183 -15.14 38.57 -53.43
N HIS A 184 -14.40 37.45 -53.45
CA HIS A 184 -13.13 37.17 -52.76
C HIS A 184 -13.10 36.99 -51.22
N VAL A 185 -12.94 35.73 -50.77
CA VAL A 185 -11.68 35.09 -50.28
C VAL A 185 -12.03 33.86 -49.44
N VAL A 186 -11.38 32.73 -49.75
CA VAL A 186 -11.43 31.46 -49.00
C VAL A 186 -10.42 31.49 -47.86
N ILE A 187 -10.83 31.20 -46.63
CA ILE A 187 -9.98 30.55 -45.60
C ILE A 187 -10.85 29.54 -44.81
N PRO A 188 -10.45 28.26 -44.70
CA PRO A 188 -11.21 27.23 -43.99
C PRO A 188 -10.84 27.21 -42.51
N PHE A 189 -11.82 27.02 -41.62
CA PHE A 189 -11.54 26.63 -40.23
C PHE A 189 -12.18 25.27 -39.96
N ASP A 190 -11.31 24.28 -39.84
CA ASP A 190 -11.56 22.88 -39.56
C ASP A 190 -11.56 22.68 -38.05
N THR A 191 -12.65 22.14 -37.49
CA THR A 191 -12.61 21.44 -36.20
C THR A 191 -13.66 20.33 -36.19
N THR A 192 -13.36 19.22 -36.86
CA THR A 192 -13.93 17.93 -36.48
C THR A 192 -13.37 17.50 -35.11
N ILE A 193 -14.20 17.45 -34.07
CA ILE A 193 -13.90 16.66 -32.85
C ILE A 193 -14.61 15.30 -32.99
N PRO A 194 -13.89 14.18 -33.01
CA PRO A 194 -14.49 12.85 -33.12
C PRO A 194 -14.83 12.32 -31.73
N TYR A 195 -16.10 11.97 -31.51
CA TYR A 195 -16.50 11.02 -30.47
C TYR A 195 -16.67 9.67 -31.16
N ASP A 196 -15.73 8.75 -30.94
CA ASP A 196 -15.88 7.36 -31.35
C ASP A 196 -16.37 6.54 -30.15
N THR A 197 -17.52 5.91 -30.31
CA THR A 197 -18.06 4.95 -29.36
C THR A 197 -18.30 3.64 -30.13
N LYS A 198 -17.72 2.55 -29.61
CA LYS A 198 -18.07 1.12 -29.79
C LYS A 198 -17.30 0.31 -30.85
N ASN A 199 -16.50 -0.65 -30.37
CA ASN A 199 -16.69 -2.11 -30.52
C ASN A 199 -15.56 -2.82 -29.76
N VAL A 200 -15.77 -3.62 -28.70
CA VAL A 200 -16.35 -4.98 -28.64
C VAL A 200 -15.78 -5.93 -29.69
N GLY A 201 -14.96 -6.88 -29.21
CA GLY A 201 -14.43 -8.00 -30.00
C GLY A 201 -13.62 -8.97 -29.14
N PHE A 202 -14.30 -10.03 -28.67
CA PHE A 202 -13.85 -11.14 -27.84
C PHE A 202 -12.85 -12.10 -28.52
N SER A 203 -11.86 -12.59 -27.76
CA SER A 203 -11.39 -14.01 -27.64
C SER A 203 -10.06 -14.00 -26.86
N GLY A 204 -9.77 -14.82 -25.86
CA GLY A 204 -10.33 -16.12 -25.48
C GLY A 204 -9.17 -17.10 -25.35
N ASN A 205 -8.77 -17.41 -24.10
CA ASN A 205 -8.21 -18.69 -23.58
C ASN A 205 -7.53 -18.41 -22.22
N ALA A 206 -8.16 -18.75 -21.09
CA ALA A 206 -8.27 -20.07 -20.43
C ALA A 206 -6.97 -20.46 -19.68
N MET A 207 -6.88 -20.16 -18.37
CA MET A 207 -7.11 -21.06 -17.20
C MET A 207 -5.85 -21.87 -16.80
N PRO A 208 -5.77 -22.46 -15.58
CA PRO A 208 -5.94 -21.88 -14.24
C PRO A 208 -4.74 -22.26 -13.33
N HIS A 209 -4.57 -21.64 -12.16
CA HIS A 209 -4.20 -22.41 -10.95
C HIS A 209 -4.44 -21.61 -9.67
N THR A 210 -5.26 -22.22 -8.84
CA THR A 210 -5.67 -21.91 -7.48
C THR A 210 -4.51 -21.94 -6.49
N TYR A 211 -4.38 -20.97 -5.59
CA TYR A 211 -4.07 -21.24 -4.17
C TYR A 211 -4.69 -20.17 -3.27
N ASN A 212 -5.62 -20.63 -2.44
CA ASN A 212 -6.31 -19.94 -1.38
C ASN A 212 -5.40 -19.85 -0.14
N HIS A 213 -5.05 -18.66 0.33
CA HIS A 213 -4.46 -18.45 1.66
C HIS A 213 -5.12 -17.24 2.33
N GLY A 214 -6.14 -17.54 3.12
CA GLY A 214 -6.69 -16.60 4.09
C GLY A 214 -5.71 -16.43 5.25
N TYR A 215 -5.23 -15.21 5.46
CA TYR A 215 -4.67 -14.80 6.74
C TYR A 215 -5.59 -13.75 7.36
N GLY A 216 -6.34 -14.21 8.36
CA GLY A 216 -7.06 -13.35 9.27
C GLY A 216 -6.11 -12.47 10.08
N HIS A 217 -6.57 -11.24 10.31
CA HIS A 217 -5.94 -10.20 11.08
C HIS A 217 -5.37 -10.66 12.44
N GLY A 218 -4.11 -10.34 12.68
CA GLY A 218 -3.51 -10.27 14.00
C GLY A 218 -2.75 -8.96 14.12
N PHE A 219 -3.22 -8.08 15.01
CA PHE A 219 -2.66 -6.78 15.32
C PHE A 219 -1.19 -6.87 15.77
N PHE A 220 -0.35 -6.04 15.16
CA PHE A 220 0.79 -5.40 15.79
C PHE A 220 0.74 -3.90 15.47
#